data_AF-A0A2T0BN06-F1
#
_entry.id   AF-A0A2T0BN06-F1
#
_cell.length_a   1.000
_cell.length_b   1.000
_cell.length_c   1.000
_cell.angle_alpha   90.00
_cell.angle_beta   90.00
_cell.angle_gamma   90.00
#
_symmetry.space_group_name_H-M   'P 1'
#
loop_
_entity.id
_entity.type
_entity.pdbx_description
1 polymer ?
#
loop_
_entity_poly.entity_id
_entity_poly.type
_entity_poly.pdbx_seq_one_letter_code
_entity_poly.pdbx_strand_id
1 'polypeptide(L)'
;MKYYSVLFIDEFKKEKFFSKIKLNIFKNLMIENKINSIVDTIENMDNNKNRYDLVVADSVVKENNKYNNFIEEMKNLDISFVEIETHMLIMAGKVFKHNINFRKKEPLGEKNYCLINYKDLQDLDLKEQGWINEQLEIFIQILLNKDSKIILFSLDKSEKECKKFIEKFQSNNINTVKLDSIYDIVELVSNSKIIVDFDTKICQLAFGLGIPFLSVELKKNISEIKSILNEKGLFLDDINAGNMVKKVEFILEHYDLLVEKLDNVKEKYFVQNNKLLLETFNKIEPKKKKTAEVKNFINKEEKFIGTVGCKKLHLGCGRNILKDWINLDLMKLPGVDVVADLDNCDNIRLPFDDNCFEEFYASHLIEHIKNTLPMMEELHRVAKPNAKAIFRCPYGSSDEAFEDPTHVRQYFINSFRYFGQPFYWRADYGYRGDWRVEKIILRVDKNRYKNIKSDEILQEVNRYRNVVKEMIVELKAIKPIRQTNKNLQEKVNIEFQLQ
;
A
#
# COMPACT_ATOMS: atom_id res chain seq x y z
N MET A 1 -0.72 -15.85 22.83
CA MET A 1 -0.66 -15.63 21.37
C MET A 1 0.57 -16.32 20.83
N LYS A 2 0.45 -17.15 19.78
CA LYS A 2 1.61 -17.73 19.08
C LYS A 2 2.32 -16.62 18.31
N TYR A 3 3.65 -16.65 18.27
CA TYR A 3 4.49 -15.66 17.58
C TYR A 3 5.50 -16.42 16.72
N TYR A 4 5.58 -16.08 15.43
CA TYR A 4 6.39 -16.83 14.46
C TYR A 4 7.59 -16.00 13.99
N SER A 5 8.75 -16.64 13.87
CA SER A 5 9.91 -16.09 13.18
C SER A 5 9.98 -16.68 11.78
N VAL A 6 9.74 -15.85 10.76
CA VAL A 6 9.64 -16.27 9.37
C VAL A 6 10.83 -15.73 8.59
N LEU A 7 11.51 -16.60 7.84
CA LEU A 7 12.52 -16.19 6.86
C LEU A 7 11.89 -16.19 5.47
N PHE A 8 11.78 -15.02 4.86
CA PHE A 8 11.38 -14.86 3.47
C PHE A 8 12.60 -14.88 2.55
N ILE A 9 12.62 -15.82 1.60
CA ILE A 9 13.68 -16.00 0.63
C ILE A 9 13.14 -15.68 -0.75
N ASP A 10 13.78 -14.74 -1.42
CA ASP A 10 13.51 -14.39 -2.81
C ASP A 10 14.84 -14.30 -3.57
N GLU A 11 14.83 -14.38 -4.89
CA GLU A 11 16.04 -14.29 -5.70
C GLU A 11 16.57 -12.83 -5.71
N PHE A 12 17.47 -12.53 -4.78
CA PHE A 12 17.95 -11.17 -4.48
C PHE A 12 18.64 -10.41 -5.62
N LYS A 13 18.94 -11.03 -6.77
CA LYS A 13 19.92 -10.46 -7.72
C LYS A 13 19.41 -10.08 -9.12
N LYS A 14 18.31 -10.63 -9.61
CA LYS A 14 17.80 -10.27 -10.95
C LYS A 14 16.61 -9.30 -10.91
N GLU A 15 15.79 -9.33 -9.85
CA GLU A 15 14.45 -8.71 -9.88
C GLU A 15 14.15 -7.79 -8.69
N LYS A 16 14.99 -6.76 -8.49
CA LYS A 16 14.82 -5.78 -7.40
C LYS A 16 13.40 -5.18 -7.30
N PHE A 17 12.68 -5.06 -8.41
CA PHE A 17 11.34 -4.48 -8.43
C PHE A 17 10.30 -5.37 -7.75
N PHE A 18 10.29 -6.67 -8.06
CA PHE A 18 9.27 -7.59 -7.57
C PHE A 18 9.55 -8.06 -6.15
N SER A 19 10.83 -8.21 -5.77
CA SER A 19 11.16 -8.82 -4.47
C SER A 19 10.66 -8.04 -3.25
N LYS A 20 10.77 -6.72 -3.34
CA LYS A 20 10.27 -5.82 -2.29
C LYS A 20 8.76 -5.86 -2.14
N ILE A 21 8.05 -6.03 -3.25
CA ILE A 21 6.59 -6.11 -3.26
C ILE A 21 6.12 -7.43 -2.70
N LYS A 22 6.75 -8.53 -3.13
CA LYS A 22 6.47 -9.86 -2.60
C LYS A 22 6.62 -9.82 -1.07
N LEU A 23 7.71 -9.27 -0.54
CA LEU A 23 7.88 -9.10 0.91
C LEU A 23 6.76 -8.28 1.57
N ASN A 24 6.40 -7.13 1.01
CA ASN A 24 5.37 -6.25 1.60
C ASN A 24 3.98 -6.87 1.59
N ILE A 25 3.61 -7.53 0.50
CA ILE A 25 2.33 -8.26 0.41
C ILE A 25 2.34 -9.39 1.42
N PHE A 26 3.46 -10.10 1.57
CA PHE A 26 3.54 -11.22 2.49
C PHE A 26 3.32 -10.73 3.93
N LYS A 27 3.97 -9.63 4.32
CA LYS A 27 3.72 -8.96 5.60
C LYS A 27 2.25 -8.53 5.76
N ASN A 28 1.63 -7.95 4.74
CA ASN A 28 0.22 -7.56 4.79
C ASN A 28 -0.71 -8.76 4.96
N LEU A 29 -0.46 -9.87 4.27
CA LEU A 29 -1.24 -11.11 4.45
C LEU A 29 -1.13 -11.62 5.89
N MET A 30 0.06 -11.56 6.49
CA MET A 30 0.24 -11.93 7.90
C MET A 30 -0.61 -11.06 8.83
N ILE A 31 -0.66 -9.75 8.57
CA ILE A 31 -1.45 -8.78 9.35
C ILE A 31 -2.96 -9.04 9.16
N GLU A 32 -3.43 -9.14 7.91
CA GLU A 32 -4.84 -9.41 7.58
C GLU A 32 -5.35 -10.70 8.23
N ASN A 33 -4.51 -11.73 8.28
CA ASN A 33 -4.82 -13.02 8.89
C ASN A 33 -4.57 -13.06 10.41
N LYS A 34 -4.24 -11.93 11.04
CA LYS A 34 -3.95 -11.80 12.49
C LYS A 34 -2.83 -12.74 12.98
N ILE A 35 -1.84 -12.99 12.12
CA ILE A 35 -0.70 -13.86 12.43
C ILE A 35 0.45 -12.99 12.96
N ASN A 36 0.76 -13.10 14.25
CA ASN A 36 1.91 -12.38 14.80
C ASN A 36 3.21 -13.00 14.31
N SER A 37 4.01 -12.25 13.56
CA SER A 37 5.29 -12.73 13.06
C SER A 37 6.34 -11.63 12.94
N ILE A 38 7.61 -12.03 12.96
CA ILE A 38 8.73 -11.28 12.39
C ILE A 38 9.05 -11.91 11.04
N VAL A 39 9.17 -11.10 10.00
CA VAL A 39 9.60 -11.56 8.67
C VAL A 39 10.98 -10.96 8.38
N ASP A 40 11.98 -11.84 8.37
CA ASP A 40 13.35 -11.50 7.96
C ASP A 40 13.59 -11.88 6.49
N THR A 41 14.64 -11.33 5.89
CA THR A 41 15.06 -11.64 4.53
C THR A 41 16.49 -12.17 4.50
N ILE A 42 16.84 -12.91 3.44
CA ILE A 42 18.17 -13.52 3.27
C ILE A 42 19.29 -12.52 2.92
N GLU A 43 19.02 -11.20 2.89
CA GLU A 43 20.01 -10.17 2.51
C GLU A 43 21.31 -10.25 3.32
N ASN A 44 21.23 -10.76 4.56
CA ASN A 44 22.37 -11.15 5.37
C ASN A 44 22.20 -12.63 5.75
N MET A 45 22.97 -13.53 5.14
CA MET A 45 23.03 -14.94 5.54
C MET A 45 23.54 -15.04 6.98
N ASP A 46 22.63 -14.92 7.93
CA ASP A 46 22.88 -15.02 9.36
C ASP A 46 23.21 -16.47 9.72
N ASN A 47 24.23 -16.67 10.56
CA ASN A 47 24.73 -17.99 10.94
C ASN A 47 23.77 -18.76 11.85
N ASN A 48 22.74 -18.10 12.40
CA ASN A 48 21.85 -18.70 13.39
C ASN A 48 20.53 -19.22 12.78
N LYS A 49 20.63 -20.15 11.83
CA LYS A 49 19.52 -20.77 11.07
C LYS A 49 18.41 -21.35 11.95
N ASN A 50 18.76 -21.84 13.14
CA ASN A 50 17.84 -22.39 14.14
C ASN A 50 16.85 -21.39 14.76
N ARG A 51 16.92 -20.10 14.40
CA ARG A 51 16.02 -19.07 14.94
C ARG A 51 14.68 -18.95 14.25
N TYR A 52 14.51 -19.56 13.08
CA TYR A 52 13.27 -19.49 12.33
C TYR A 52 12.35 -20.66 12.64
N ASP A 53 11.05 -20.38 12.62
CA ASP A 53 9.96 -21.34 12.74
C ASP A 53 9.47 -21.79 11.36
N LEU A 54 9.57 -20.88 10.38
CA LEU A 54 9.10 -21.08 9.02
C LEU A 54 10.07 -20.42 8.04
N VAL A 55 10.36 -21.11 6.94
CA VAL A 55 10.97 -20.52 5.75
C VAL A 55 9.88 -20.41 4.69
N VAL A 56 9.76 -19.23 4.09
CA VAL A 56 8.91 -19.02 2.92
C VAL A 56 9.83 -18.63 1.78
N ALA A 57 9.83 -19.42 0.72
CA ALA A 57 10.69 -19.18 -0.43
C ALA A 57 9.88 -19.00 -1.71
N ASP A 58 10.45 -18.24 -2.62
CA ASP A 58 9.99 -18.20 -4.00
C ASP A 58 10.33 -19.53 -4.71
N SER A 59 9.49 -20.03 -5.63
CA SER A 59 9.71 -21.31 -6.32
C SER A 59 10.99 -21.32 -7.16
N VAL A 60 11.38 -20.17 -7.71
CA VAL A 60 12.65 -20.01 -8.47
C VAL A 60 13.87 -20.32 -7.60
N VAL A 61 13.76 -20.21 -6.27
CA VAL A 61 14.87 -20.45 -5.34
C VAL A 61 15.40 -21.89 -5.44
N LYS A 62 14.56 -22.87 -5.81
CA LYS A 62 14.97 -24.27 -5.97
C LYS A 62 15.80 -24.53 -7.23
N GLU A 63 15.62 -23.72 -8.27
CA GLU A 63 16.40 -23.85 -9.51
C GLU A 63 17.82 -23.30 -9.34
N ASN A 64 18.05 -22.54 -8.27
CA ASN A 64 19.35 -21.96 -7.97
C ASN A 64 20.11 -22.81 -6.94
N ASN A 65 21.13 -23.54 -7.42
CA ASN A 65 21.99 -24.42 -6.62
C ASN A 65 22.58 -23.77 -5.35
N LYS A 66 22.70 -22.44 -5.32
CA LYS A 66 23.17 -21.71 -4.13
C LYS A 66 22.24 -21.86 -2.93
N TYR A 67 20.93 -21.99 -3.15
CA TYR A 67 19.93 -22.08 -2.08
C TYR A 67 19.54 -23.52 -1.76
N ASN A 68 19.80 -24.47 -2.66
CA ASN A 68 19.50 -25.89 -2.43
C ASN A 68 20.17 -26.42 -1.16
N ASN A 69 21.47 -26.18 -0.98
CA ASN A 69 22.17 -26.56 0.26
C ASN A 69 21.58 -25.87 1.49
N PHE A 70 21.20 -24.59 1.38
CA PHE A 70 20.61 -23.86 2.50
C PHE A 70 19.23 -24.40 2.89
N ILE A 71 18.39 -24.74 1.91
CA ILE A 71 17.07 -25.33 2.12
C ILE A 71 17.20 -26.72 2.73
N GLU A 72 18.13 -27.55 2.24
CA GLU A 72 18.42 -28.86 2.83
C GLU A 72 18.90 -28.75 4.27
N GLU A 73 19.81 -27.81 4.56
CA GLU A 73 20.25 -27.54 5.93
C GLU A 73 19.09 -27.10 6.83
N MET A 74 18.18 -26.24 6.36
CA MET A 74 16.99 -25.82 7.13
C MET A 74 16.02 -26.97 7.40
N LYS A 75 15.82 -27.86 6.42
CA LYS A 75 14.99 -29.07 6.59
C LYS A 75 15.57 -30.00 7.67
N ASN A 76 16.90 -30.13 7.74
CA ASN A 76 17.57 -30.90 8.79
C ASN A 76 17.40 -30.30 10.20
N LEU A 77 16.95 -29.05 10.32
CA LEU A 77 16.69 -28.35 11.59
C LEU A 77 15.20 -28.36 11.99
N ASP A 78 14.39 -29.18 11.34
CA ASP A 78 12.94 -29.34 11.56
C ASP A 78 12.18 -28.00 11.40
N ILE A 79 12.56 -27.21 10.39
CA ILE A 79 11.93 -25.93 10.06
C ILE A 79 10.95 -26.16 8.91
N SER A 80 9.71 -25.70 9.08
CA SER A 80 8.67 -25.81 8.05
C SER A 80 8.98 -24.92 6.85
N PHE A 81 8.51 -25.29 5.66
CA PHE A 81 8.81 -24.60 4.41
C PHE A 81 7.54 -24.38 3.56
N VAL A 82 7.38 -23.19 2.99
CA VAL A 82 6.27 -22.80 2.09
C VAL A 82 6.81 -22.12 0.83
N GLU A 83 6.16 -22.36 -0.31
CA GLU A 83 6.54 -21.86 -1.63
C GLU A 83 5.45 -20.94 -2.20
N ILE A 84 5.79 -19.76 -2.76
CA ILE A 84 4.76 -18.71 -2.98
C ILE A 84 4.83 -17.87 -4.28
N GLU A 85 5.71 -18.11 -5.26
CA GLU A 85 5.98 -17.16 -6.38
C GLU A 85 4.73 -16.59 -7.08
N THR A 86 3.91 -17.47 -7.66
CA THR A 86 2.70 -17.09 -8.43
C THR A 86 1.66 -16.41 -7.55
N HIS A 87 1.62 -16.77 -6.28
CA HIS A 87 0.64 -16.29 -5.32
C HIS A 87 0.83 -14.80 -5.05
N MET A 88 2.08 -14.36 -4.99
CA MET A 88 2.43 -13.01 -4.54
C MET A 88 2.19 -11.94 -5.60
N LEU A 89 2.46 -12.22 -6.87
CA LEU A 89 2.22 -11.26 -7.95
C LEU A 89 0.72 -11.11 -8.27
N ILE A 90 -0.04 -12.21 -8.16
CA ILE A 90 -1.51 -12.16 -8.25
C ILE A 90 -2.09 -11.35 -7.09
N MET A 91 -1.60 -11.59 -5.87
CA MET A 91 -2.00 -10.80 -4.70
C MET A 91 -1.56 -9.33 -4.81
N ALA A 92 -0.40 -9.07 -5.41
CA ALA A 92 0.05 -7.71 -5.72
C ALA A 92 -0.98 -7.01 -6.57
N GLY A 93 -1.38 -7.62 -7.69
CA GLY A 93 -2.39 -7.06 -8.57
C GLY A 93 -3.71 -6.81 -7.85
N LYS A 94 -4.18 -7.71 -6.96
CA LYS A 94 -5.40 -7.49 -6.18
C LYS A 94 -5.26 -6.30 -5.21
N VAL A 95 -4.16 -6.23 -4.47
CA VAL A 95 -3.87 -5.13 -3.53
C VAL A 95 -3.73 -3.81 -4.28
N PHE A 96 -3.04 -3.81 -5.42
CA PHE A 96 -2.89 -2.64 -6.26
C PHE A 96 -4.22 -2.25 -6.94
N LYS A 97 -5.10 -3.18 -7.35
CA LYS A 97 -6.44 -2.88 -7.91
C LYS A 97 -7.24 -1.94 -7.01
N HIS A 98 -7.14 -2.12 -5.70
CA HIS A 98 -7.81 -1.28 -4.70
C HIS A 98 -7.10 0.07 -4.47
N ASN A 99 -5.83 0.17 -4.87
CA ASN A 99 -4.87 1.23 -4.55
C ASN A 99 -4.34 2.02 -5.78
N ILE A 100 -4.70 1.69 -7.02
CA ILE A 100 -4.05 2.19 -8.27
C ILE A 100 -4.08 3.70 -8.52
N ASN A 101 -4.80 4.51 -7.75
CA ASN A 101 -4.68 5.98 -7.88
C ASN A 101 -3.49 6.55 -7.09
N PHE A 102 -2.38 5.82 -7.00
CA PHE A 102 -1.16 6.34 -6.40
C PHE A 102 -0.36 7.17 -7.42
N ARG A 103 -0.44 8.49 -7.22
CA ARG A 103 0.32 9.60 -7.84
C ARG A 103 -0.21 10.13 -9.18
N LYS A 104 -0.47 11.45 -9.17
CA LYS A 104 -0.30 12.34 -10.33
C LYS A 104 1.18 12.35 -10.77
N LYS A 105 1.67 11.29 -11.43
CA LYS A 105 2.51 11.52 -12.60
C LYS A 105 1.55 11.84 -13.75
N GLU A 106 1.98 12.66 -14.72
CA GLU A 106 1.33 12.57 -16.02
C GLU A 106 1.32 11.09 -16.41
N PRO A 107 0.19 10.53 -16.85
CA PRO A 107 0.15 9.12 -17.20
C PRO A 107 1.31 8.82 -18.13
N LEU A 108 1.98 7.68 -17.94
CA LEU A 108 2.96 7.16 -18.89
C LEU A 108 2.27 6.83 -20.23
N GLY A 109 1.90 7.87 -20.97
CA GLY A 109 1.18 7.79 -22.25
C GLY A 109 -0.34 7.90 -22.17
N GLU A 110 -0.96 7.88 -23.35
CA GLU A 110 -2.43 7.81 -23.50
C GLU A 110 -2.97 6.46 -23.01
N LYS A 111 -4.22 6.42 -22.53
CA LYS A 111 -4.89 5.16 -22.17
C LYS A 111 -5.26 4.34 -23.42
N ASN A 112 -5.45 3.03 -23.27
CA ASN A 112 -5.86 2.08 -24.31
C ASN A 112 -4.78 1.73 -25.36
N TYR A 113 -3.70 1.06 -24.94
CA TYR A 113 -2.66 0.50 -25.82
C TYR A 113 -2.50 -1.01 -25.62
N CYS A 114 -1.84 -1.66 -26.58
CA CYS A 114 -1.28 -3.00 -26.46
C CYS A 114 0.08 -2.90 -25.77
N LEU A 115 0.21 -3.49 -24.58
CA LEU A 115 1.45 -3.51 -23.82
C LEU A 115 2.22 -4.80 -24.13
N ILE A 116 3.45 -4.69 -24.61
CA ILE A 116 4.28 -5.84 -24.97
C ILE A 116 5.50 -5.88 -24.05
N ASN A 117 5.58 -6.91 -23.20
CA ASN A 117 6.78 -7.22 -22.43
C ASN A 117 7.65 -8.22 -23.20
N TYR A 118 8.76 -7.74 -23.75
CA TYR A 118 9.70 -8.55 -24.51
C TYR A 118 10.84 -9.02 -23.61
N LYS A 119 10.92 -10.33 -23.40
CA LYS A 119 11.95 -10.97 -22.56
C LYS A 119 13.32 -10.96 -23.24
N ASP A 120 14.39 -11.04 -22.46
CA ASP A 120 15.68 -11.41 -23.01
C ASP A 120 15.76 -12.88 -23.44
N LEU A 121 16.28 -13.11 -24.64
CA LEU A 121 16.32 -14.41 -25.31
C LEU A 121 17.71 -15.05 -25.26
N GLN A 122 18.64 -14.50 -24.46
CA GLN A 122 20.01 -15.02 -24.33
C GLN A 122 20.07 -16.51 -23.93
N ASP A 123 19.04 -17.01 -23.24
CA ASP A 123 18.91 -18.42 -22.84
C ASP A 123 18.47 -19.37 -23.98
N LEU A 124 18.25 -18.84 -25.19
CA LEU A 124 17.88 -19.57 -26.41
C LEU A 124 19.03 -19.60 -27.41
N ASP A 125 19.01 -20.54 -28.36
CA ASP A 125 20.00 -20.54 -29.44
C ASP A 125 19.78 -19.39 -30.44
N LEU A 126 20.82 -19.03 -31.20
CA LEU A 126 20.77 -17.88 -32.12
C LEU A 126 19.70 -18.00 -33.21
N LYS A 127 19.36 -19.22 -33.62
CA LYS A 127 18.33 -19.44 -34.65
C LYS A 127 16.94 -19.23 -34.08
N GLU A 128 16.68 -19.75 -32.88
CA GLU A 128 15.44 -19.51 -32.14
C GLU A 128 15.27 -18.02 -31.80
N GLN A 129 16.33 -17.36 -31.33
CA GLN A 129 16.32 -15.91 -31.09
C GLN A 129 15.94 -15.13 -32.36
N GLY A 130 16.56 -15.47 -33.50
CA GLY A 130 16.26 -14.85 -34.79
C GLY A 130 14.80 -15.03 -35.21
N TRP A 131 14.29 -16.26 -35.10
CA TRP A 131 12.89 -16.58 -35.41
C TRP A 131 11.90 -15.80 -34.54
N ILE A 132 12.09 -15.79 -33.22
CA ILE A 132 11.18 -15.10 -32.30
C ILE A 132 11.18 -13.60 -32.57
N ASN A 133 12.35 -13.01 -32.82
CA ASN A 133 12.45 -11.59 -33.16
C ASN A 133 11.71 -11.28 -34.47
N GLU A 134 11.87 -12.10 -35.50
CA GLU A 134 11.16 -11.94 -36.77
C GLU A 134 9.64 -12.02 -36.57
N GLN A 135 9.15 -13.00 -35.81
CA GLN A 135 7.73 -13.16 -35.54
C GLN A 135 7.16 -12.00 -34.71
N LEU A 136 7.93 -11.48 -33.74
CA LEU A 136 7.56 -10.30 -32.97
C LEU A 136 7.49 -9.05 -33.86
N GLU A 137 8.45 -8.88 -34.77
CA GLU A 137 8.45 -7.78 -35.73
C GLU A 137 7.23 -7.80 -36.65
N ILE A 138 6.94 -8.96 -37.24
CA ILE A 138 5.75 -9.13 -38.09
C ILE A 138 4.46 -8.87 -37.29
N PHE A 139 4.37 -9.39 -36.07
CA PHE A 139 3.22 -9.19 -35.19
C PHE A 139 2.98 -7.71 -34.87
N ILE A 140 4.02 -6.99 -34.45
CA ILE A 140 3.95 -5.55 -34.18
C ILE A 140 3.54 -4.79 -35.44
N GLN A 141 4.13 -5.11 -36.59
CA GLN A 141 3.78 -4.45 -37.85
C GLN A 141 2.31 -4.65 -38.23
N ILE A 142 1.75 -5.85 -38.02
CA ILE A 142 0.33 -6.11 -38.26
C ILE A 142 -0.55 -5.27 -37.32
N LEU A 143 -0.21 -5.19 -36.03
CA LEU A 143 -0.95 -4.36 -35.07
C LEU A 143 -0.89 -2.86 -35.42
N LEU A 144 0.28 -2.36 -35.83
CA LEU A 144 0.45 -0.98 -36.27
C LEU A 144 -0.36 -0.67 -37.53
N ASN A 145 -0.43 -1.60 -38.49
CA ASN A 145 -1.26 -1.45 -39.69
C ASN A 145 -2.78 -1.44 -39.37
N LYS A 146 -3.17 -1.88 -38.17
CA LYS A 146 -4.53 -1.80 -37.64
C LYS A 146 -4.73 -0.60 -36.69
N ASP A 147 -3.87 0.41 -36.78
CA ASP A 147 -3.88 1.63 -35.96
C ASP A 147 -3.80 1.36 -34.44
N SER A 148 -3.23 0.22 -34.03
CA SER A 148 -3.08 -0.09 -32.61
C SER A 148 -1.92 0.72 -32.01
N LYS A 149 -2.16 1.35 -30.86
CA LYS A 149 -1.09 1.95 -30.05
C LYS A 149 -0.34 0.86 -29.27
N ILE A 150 0.98 0.90 -29.28
CA ILE A 150 1.84 -0.13 -28.69
C ILE A 150 2.85 0.51 -27.75
N ILE A 151 2.98 -0.06 -26.55
CA ILE A 151 4.10 0.22 -25.66
C ILE A 151 4.93 -1.06 -25.54
N LEU A 152 6.19 -1.01 -25.96
CA LEU A 152 7.13 -2.11 -25.83
C LEU A 152 8.13 -1.83 -24.72
N PHE A 153 8.27 -2.77 -23.78
CA PHE A 153 9.23 -2.70 -22.71
C PHE A 153 9.84 -4.08 -22.43
N SER A 154 10.84 -4.12 -21.54
CA SER A 154 11.45 -5.36 -21.07
C SER A 154 11.79 -5.22 -19.59
N LEU A 155 11.64 -6.32 -18.85
CA LEU A 155 12.15 -6.42 -17.48
C LEU A 155 13.66 -6.68 -17.43
N ASP A 156 14.21 -7.29 -18.50
CA ASP A 156 15.58 -7.79 -18.53
C ASP A 156 16.51 -6.94 -19.42
N LYS A 157 15.94 -6.18 -20.37
CA LYS A 157 16.70 -5.31 -21.29
C LYS A 157 16.64 -3.85 -20.88
N SER A 158 17.68 -3.09 -21.22
CA SER A 158 17.68 -1.65 -21.05
C SER A 158 16.67 -0.95 -21.96
N GLU A 159 16.18 0.22 -21.54
CA GLU A 159 15.34 1.09 -22.38
C GLU A 159 16.01 1.39 -23.73
N LYS A 160 17.34 1.52 -23.76
CA LYS A 160 18.12 1.76 -24.99
C LYS A 160 18.01 0.59 -25.97
N GLU A 161 17.95 -0.64 -25.50
CA GLU A 161 17.77 -1.82 -26.35
C GLU A 161 16.35 -1.92 -26.88
N CYS A 162 15.35 -1.64 -26.04
CA CYS A 162 13.96 -1.53 -26.48
C CYS A 162 13.80 -0.43 -27.54
N LYS A 163 14.46 0.72 -27.34
CA LYS A 163 14.46 1.84 -28.29
C LYS A 163 15.03 1.44 -29.66
N LYS A 164 16.19 0.77 -29.68
CA LYS A 164 16.78 0.26 -30.93
C LYS A 164 15.87 -0.73 -31.65
N PHE A 165 15.10 -1.53 -30.91
CA PHE A 165 14.16 -2.47 -31.49
C PHE A 165 12.99 -1.74 -32.15
N ILE A 166 12.40 -0.75 -31.48
CA ILE A 166 11.24 -0.02 -32.03
C ILE A 166 11.62 0.94 -33.18
N GLU A 167 12.87 1.40 -33.26
CA GLU A 167 13.38 2.25 -34.37
C GLU A 167 13.27 1.59 -35.75
N LYS A 168 13.06 0.26 -35.80
CA LYS A 168 12.79 -0.48 -37.03
C LYS A 168 11.42 -0.16 -37.64
N PHE A 169 10.47 0.32 -36.83
CA PHE A 169 9.11 0.62 -37.28
C PHE A 169 8.98 2.11 -37.58
N GLN A 170 8.52 2.46 -38.79
CA GLN A 170 8.26 3.83 -39.20
C GLN A 170 6.86 4.30 -38.74
N SER A 171 6.58 4.24 -37.43
CA SER A 171 5.26 4.59 -36.88
C SER A 171 5.35 5.35 -35.57
N ASN A 172 4.50 6.36 -35.41
CA ASN A 172 4.34 7.10 -34.15
C ASN A 172 3.46 6.37 -33.12
N ASN A 173 2.84 5.25 -33.53
CA ASN A 173 1.96 4.45 -32.67
C ASN A 173 2.72 3.39 -31.84
N ILE A 174 4.05 3.33 -31.91
CA ILE A 174 4.87 2.48 -31.05
C ILE A 174 5.86 3.31 -30.24
N ASN A 175 5.89 3.10 -28.93
CA ASN A 175 6.83 3.75 -28.02
C ASN A 175 7.42 2.75 -27.04
N THR A 176 8.50 3.15 -26.36
CA THR A 176 9.07 2.44 -25.21
C THR A 176 9.03 3.34 -23.99
N VAL A 177 9.17 2.74 -22.81
CA VAL A 177 9.04 3.43 -21.52
C VAL A 177 10.18 3.04 -20.61
N LYS A 178 10.69 4.02 -19.88
CA LYS A 178 11.65 3.80 -18.81
C LYS A 178 10.93 3.31 -17.56
N LEU A 179 11.37 2.17 -17.02
CA LEU A 179 10.88 1.64 -15.76
C LEU A 179 11.85 2.04 -14.63
N ASP A 180 11.41 2.96 -13.77
CA ASP A 180 12.20 3.43 -12.63
C ASP A 180 11.74 2.79 -11.30
N SER A 181 10.52 2.29 -11.28
CA SER A 181 9.85 1.70 -10.13
C SER A 181 8.83 0.66 -10.58
N ILE A 182 8.45 -0.22 -9.65
CA ILE A 182 7.33 -1.12 -9.91
C ILE A 182 5.99 -0.38 -10.08
N TYR A 183 5.84 0.81 -9.50
CA TYR A 183 4.62 1.58 -9.69
C TYR A 183 4.44 1.93 -11.17
N ASP A 184 5.54 2.17 -11.89
CA ASP A 184 5.48 2.39 -13.34
C ASP A 184 4.97 1.12 -14.06
N ILE A 185 5.39 -0.09 -13.64
CA ILE A 185 4.88 -1.36 -14.20
C ILE A 185 3.39 -1.54 -13.90
N VAL A 186 2.98 -1.35 -12.65
CA VAL A 186 1.57 -1.48 -12.24
C VAL A 186 0.71 -0.48 -13.01
N GLU A 187 1.15 0.77 -13.15
CA GLU A 187 0.46 1.80 -13.91
C GLU A 187 0.33 1.42 -15.39
N LEU A 188 1.41 0.95 -16.02
CA LEU A 188 1.41 0.53 -17.41
C LEU A 188 0.45 -0.62 -17.67
N VAL A 189 0.49 -1.64 -16.81
CA VAL A 189 -0.39 -2.81 -16.87
C VAL A 189 -1.84 -2.35 -16.67
N SER A 190 -2.10 -1.49 -15.68
CA SER A 190 -3.44 -1.00 -15.33
C SER A 190 -4.13 -0.16 -16.42
N ASN A 191 -3.36 0.56 -17.23
CA ASN A 191 -3.88 1.40 -18.32
C ASN A 191 -3.82 0.73 -19.70
N SER A 192 -3.28 -0.49 -19.78
CA SER A 192 -3.24 -1.27 -21.01
C SER A 192 -4.62 -1.84 -21.36
N LYS A 193 -4.91 -1.91 -22.66
CA LYS A 193 -6.10 -2.58 -23.19
C LYS A 193 -5.90 -4.09 -23.29
N ILE A 194 -4.69 -4.50 -23.61
CA ILE A 194 -4.28 -5.90 -23.65
C ILE A 194 -2.78 -5.96 -23.43
N ILE A 195 -2.34 -7.08 -22.88
CA ILE A 195 -0.94 -7.34 -22.57
C ILE A 195 -0.49 -8.55 -23.38
N VAL A 196 0.71 -8.48 -23.95
CA VAL A 196 1.40 -9.62 -24.54
C VAL A 196 2.72 -9.78 -23.81
N ASP A 197 2.89 -10.89 -23.11
CA ASP A 197 4.03 -11.10 -22.21
C ASP A 197 4.82 -12.35 -22.61
N PHE A 198 6.13 -12.19 -22.75
CA PHE A 198 7.07 -13.27 -23.03
C PHE A 198 7.79 -13.79 -21.78
N ASP A 199 7.55 -13.21 -20.58
CA ASP A 199 8.18 -13.61 -19.31
C ASP A 199 7.19 -14.10 -18.24
N THR A 200 5.89 -14.17 -18.55
CA THR A 200 4.78 -14.64 -17.67
C THR A 200 4.52 -13.82 -16.39
N LYS A 201 5.49 -13.08 -15.85
CA LYS A 201 5.35 -12.28 -14.62
C LYS A 201 4.37 -11.12 -14.77
N ILE A 202 4.36 -10.48 -15.95
CA ILE A 202 3.43 -9.39 -16.23
C ILE A 202 2.03 -9.94 -16.37
N CYS A 203 1.86 -11.14 -16.95
CA CYS A 203 0.59 -11.86 -16.95
C CYS A 203 0.08 -12.17 -15.54
N GLN A 204 0.96 -12.56 -14.60
CA GLN A 204 0.57 -12.79 -13.21
C GLN A 204 0.07 -11.51 -12.53
N LEU A 205 0.75 -10.39 -12.74
CA LEU A 205 0.32 -9.09 -12.25
C LEU A 205 -1.02 -8.65 -12.89
N ALA A 206 -1.13 -8.79 -14.22
CA ALA A 206 -2.34 -8.50 -14.99
C ALA A 206 -3.54 -9.31 -14.50
N PHE A 207 -3.34 -10.60 -14.24
CA PHE A 207 -4.37 -11.46 -13.66
C PHE A 207 -4.85 -10.93 -12.31
N GLY A 208 -3.94 -10.54 -11.41
CA GLY A 208 -4.31 -9.91 -10.14
C GLY A 208 -5.13 -8.63 -10.31
N LEU A 209 -4.81 -7.83 -11.33
CA LEU A 209 -5.53 -6.61 -11.70
C LEU A 209 -6.87 -6.87 -12.42
N GLY A 210 -7.11 -8.10 -12.88
CA GLY A 210 -8.27 -8.46 -13.67
C GLY A 210 -8.19 -7.92 -15.10
N ILE A 211 -6.99 -7.84 -15.67
CA ILE A 211 -6.73 -7.35 -17.02
C ILE A 211 -6.41 -8.54 -17.92
N PRO A 212 -7.14 -8.75 -19.03
CA PRO A 212 -6.85 -9.80 -19.98
C PRO A 212 -5.47 -9.66 -20.62
N PHE A 213 -4.83 -10.79 -20.87
CA PHE A 213 -3.46 -10.87 -21.36
C PHE A 213 -3.27 -12.06 -22.31
N LEU A 214 -2.18 -12.03 -23.08
CA LEU A 214 -1.66 -13.12 -23.86
C LEU A 214 -0.27 -13.50 -23.31
N SER A 215 -0.17 -14.67 -22.70
CA SER A 215 1.11 -15.26 -22.28
C SER A 215 1.72 -16.03 -23.44
N VAL A 216 2.91 -15.63 -23.86
CA VAL A 216 3.70 -16.31 -24.89
C VAL A 216 4.74 -17.18 -24.19
N GLU A 217 4.54 -18.50 -24.22
CA GLU A 217 5.32 -19.45 -23.44
C GLU A 217 6.61 -19.84 -24.18
N LEU A 218 7.74 -19.24 -23.78
CA LEU A 218 9.07 -19.58 -24.27
C LEU A 218 9.62 -20.80 -23.50
N LYS A 219 9.57 -22.00 -24.11
CA LYS A 219 9.92 -23.35 -23.56
C LYS A 219 8.79 -24.05 -22.77
N LYS A 220 8.89 -25.39 -22.67
CA LYS A 220 7.91 -26.32 -22.06
C LYS A 220 7.75 -26.23 -20.52
N ASN A 221 8.12 -25.12 -19.88
CA ASN A 221 7.70 -24.91 -18.49
C ASN A 221 6.29 -24.32 -18.54
N ILE A 222 5.30 -25.16 -18.27
CA ILE A 222 3.91 -24.72 -18.16
C ILE A 222 3.88 -23.65 -17.06
N SER A 223 3.61 -22.39 -17.41
CA SER A 223 3.44 -21.34 -16.42
C SER A 223 2.38 -21.76 -15.40
N GLU A 224 2.67 -21.64 -14.11
CA GLU A 224 1.77 -22.06 -13.02
C GLU A 224 0.38 -21.41 -13.18
N ILE A 225 0.35 -20.17 -13.71
CA ILE A 225 -0.87 -19.44 -14.02
C ILE A 225 -1.74 -20.11 -15.09
N LYS A 226 -1.16 -20.84 -16.05
CA LYS A 226 -1.90 -21.65 -17.03
C LYS A 226 -2.66 -22.78 -16.36
N SER A 227 -2.07 -23.39 -15.32
CA SER A 227 -2.75 -24.43 -14.52
C SER A 227 -3.90 -23.86 -13.69
N ILE A 228 -3.79 -22.61 -13.24
CA ILE A 228 -4.79 -21.92 -12.41
C ILE A 228 -5.98 -21.45 -13.24
N LEU A 229 -5.73 -20.82 -14.39
CA LEU A 229 -6.77 -20.11 -15.16
C LEU A 229 -7.68 -21.01 -15.98
N ASN A 230 -7.23 -22.23 -16.32
CA ASN A 230 -7.93 -23.18 -17.20
C ASN A 230 -8.61 -22.47 -18.40
N GLU A 231 -7.89 -21.52 -19.01
CA GLU A 231 -8.38 -20.69 -20.11
C GLU A 231 -7.35 -20.68 -21.23
N LYS A 232 -7.46 -21.64 -22.15
CA LYS A 232 -6.52 -21.80 -23.28
C LYS A 232 -6.51 -20.59 -24.20
N GLY A 233 -7.53 -19.72 -24.14
CA GLY A 233 -7.59 -18.46 -24.89
C GLY A 233 -6.43 -17.52 -24.62
N LEU A 234 -5.87 -17.53 -23.40
CA LEU A 234 -4.88 -16.56 -22.92
C LEU A 234 -3.42 -17.01 -23.10
N PHE A 235 -3.19 -18.22 -23.61
CA PHE A 235 -1.86 -18.82 -23.71
C PHE A 235 -1.55 -19.20 -25.15
N LEU A 236 -0.29 -18.99 -25.53
CA LEU A 236 0.25 -19.35 -26.83
C LEU A 236 1.58 -20.09 -26.67
N ASP A 237 1.62 -21.33 -27.16
CA ASP A 237 2.80 -22.20 -27.11
C ASP A 237 3.56 -22.22 -28.45
N ASP A 238 2.96 -21.69 -29.51
CA ASP A 238 3.51 -21.63 -30.87
C ASP A 238 3.68 -20.17 -31.30
N ILE A 239 4.93 -19.72 -31.34
CA ILE A 239 5.30 -18.32 -31.60
C ILE A 239 5.26 -18.09 -33.10
N ASN A 240 4.06 -17.74 -33.58
CA ASN A 240 3.78 -17.33 -34.94
C ASN A 240 2.97 -16.03 -34.92
N ALA A 241 3.36 -15.05 -35.74
CA ALA A 241 2.74 -13.74 -35.78
C ALA A 241 1.23 -13.80 -36.06
N GLY A 242 0.79 -14.63 -37.01
CA GLY A 242 -0.62 -14.81 -37.32
C GLY A 242 -1.42 -15.41 -36.16
N ASN A 243 -0.82 -16.36 -35.43
CA ASN A 243 -1.45 -16.94 -34.25
C ASN A 243 -1.52 -15.93 -33.08
N MET A 244 -0.47 -15.13 -32.88
CA MET A 244 -0.48 -14.04 -31.89
C MET A 244 -1.59 -13.02 -32.18
N VAL A 245 -1.75 -12.58 -33.44
CA VAL A 245 -2.83 -11.66 -33.83
C VAL A 245 -4.20 -12.25 -33.55
N LYS A 246 -4.46 -13.48 -33.99
CA LYS A 246 -5.75 -14.16 -33.77
C LYS A 246 -6.09 -14.29 -32.28
N LYS A 247 -5.09 -14.54 -31.44
CA LYS A 247 -5.28 -14.62 -29.98
C LYS A 247 -5.59 -13.27 -29.37
N VAL A 248 -4.88 -12.22 -29.77
CA VAL A 248 -5.19 -10.84 -29.34
C VAL A 248 -6.60 -10.45 -29.75
N GLU A 249 -7.01 -10.73 -30.99
CA GLU A 249 -8.37 -10.45 -31.47
C GLU A 249 -9.42 -11.21 -30.65
N PHE A 250 -9.22 -12.51 -30.45
CA PHE A 250 -10.10 -13.32 -29.61
C PHE A 250 -10.27 -12.72 -28.21
N ILE A 251 -9.17 -12.29 -27.56
CA ILE A 251 -9.21 -11.69 -26.23
C ILE A 251 -9.99 -10.37 -26.24
N LEU A 252 -9.78 -9.53 -27.25
CA LEU A 252 -10.47 -8.26 -27.38
C LEU A 252 -11.97 -8.43 -27.67
N GLU A 253 -12.36 -9.43 -28.45
CA GLU A 253 -13.76 -9.77 -28.75
C GLU A 253 -14.50 -10.31 -27.51
N HIS A 254 -13.80 -11.01 -26.62
CA HIS A 254 -14.37 -11.64 -25.42
C HIS A 254 -13.98 -10.91 -24.13
N TYR A 255 -13.59 -9.63 -24.23
CA TYR A 255 -12.91 -8.91 -23.15
C TYR A 255 -13.69 -8.92 -21.83
N ASP A 256 -14.95 -8.50 -21.84
CA ASP A 256 -15.76 -8.38 -20.62
C ASP A 256 -16.00 -9.75 -19.95
N LEU A 257 -16.26 -10.78 -20.76
CA LEU A 257 -16.42 -12.16 -20.28
C LEU A 257 -15.12 -12.69 -19.65
N LEU A 258 -13.98 -12.39 -20.27
CA LEU A 258 -12.67 -12.76 -19.73
C LEU A 258 -12.37 -12.01 -18.44
N VAL A 259 -12.67 -10.72 -18.34
CA VAL A 259 -12.52 -9.94 -17.09
C VAL A 259 -13.31 -10.58 -15.96
N GLU A 260 -14.60 -10.90 -16.19
CA GLU A 260 -15.44 -11.56 -15.18
C GLU A 260 -14.88 -12.92 -14.77
N LYS A 261 -14.44 -13.73 -15.74
CA LYS A 261 -13.83 -15.03 -15.48
C LYS A 261 -12.54 -14.90 -14.68
N LEU A 262 -11.66 -13.97 -15.03
CA LEU A 262 -10.41 -13.70 -14.33
C LEU A 262 -10.70 -13.25 -12.88
N ASP A 263 -11.62 -12.31 -12.67
CA ASP A 263 -11.97 -11.86 -11.31
C ASP A 263 -12.52 -13.02 -10.47
N ASN A 264 -13.37 -13.89 -11.04
CA ASN A 264 -13.89 -15.07 -10.34
C ASN A 264 -12.81 -16.10 -9.97
N VAL A 265 -11.89 -16.43 -10.90
CA VAL A 265 -10.80 -17.38 -10.62
C VAL A 265 -9.83 -16.79 -9.59
N LYS A 266 -9.52 -15.50 -9.71
CA LYS A 266 -8.66 -14.77 -8.78
C LYS A 266 -9.21 -14.80 -7.35
N GLU A 267 -10.49 -14.53 -7.16
CA GLU A 267 -11.09 -14.56 -5.82
C GLU A 267 -11.05 -15.96 -5.19
N LYS A 268 -11.37 -17.00 -5.97
CA LYS A 268 -11.26 -18.39 -5.51
C LYS A 268 -9.82 -18.74 -5.12
N TYR A 269 -8.87 -18.37 -5.96
CA TYR A 269 -7.45 -18.61 -5.73
C TYR A 269 -6.97 -17.89 -4.46
N PHE A 270 -7.36 -16.64 -4.25
CA PHE A 270 -7.04 -15.87 -3.04
C PHE A 270 -7.56 -16.55 -1.76
N VAL A 271 -8.83 -16.95 -1.75
CA VAL A 271 -9.43 -17.63 -0.59
C VAL A 271 -8.73 -18.96 -0.29
N GLN A 272 -8.44 -19.75 -1.33
CA GLN A 272 -7.74 -21.03 -1.19
C GLN A 272 -6.35 -20.85 -0.58
N ASN A 273 -5.61 -19.84 -1.05
CA ASN A 273 -4.25 -19.57 -0.59
C ASN A 273 -4.19 -19.01 0.82
N ASN A 274 -5.09 -18.10 1.17
CA ASN A 274 -5.21 -17.64 2.56
C ASN A 274 -5.53 -18.80 3.51
N LYS A 275 -6.40 -19.72 3.10
CA LYS A 275 -6.68 -20.93 3.88
C LYS A 275 -5.45 -21.81 4.04
N LEU A 276 -4.70 -22.07 2.96
CA LEU A 276 -3.47 -22.87 3.00
C LEU A 276 -2.39 -22.24 3.90
N LEU A 277 -2.25 -20.91 3.83
CA LEU A 277 -1.35 -20.14 4.69
C LEU A 277 -1.72 -20.35 6.17
N LEU A 278 -2.99 -20.10 6.53
CA LEU A 278 -3.50 -20.29 7.89
C LEU A 278 -3.33 -21.72 8.39
N GLU A 279 -3.64 -22.73 7.55
CA GLU A 279 -3.44 -24.14 7.89
C GLU A 279 -1.98 -24.47 8.16
N THR A 280 -1.06 -23.89 7.38
CA THR A 280 0.38 -24.06 7.59
C THR A 280 0.80 -23.49 8.94
N PHE A 281 0.42 -22.26 9.26
CA PHE A 281 0.76 -21.65 10.55
C PHE A 281 0.16 -22.41 11.75
N ASN A 282 -1.06 -22.95 11.61
CA ASN A 282 -1.71 -23.72 12.67
C ASN A 282 -0.98 -25.04 13.00
N LYS A 283 -0.36 -25.67 12.00
CA LYS A 283 0.42 -26.92 12.16
C LYS A 283 1.78 -26.69 12.83
N ILE A 284 2.27 -25.45 12.85
CA ILE A 284 3.56 -25.10 13.44
C ILE A 284 3.39 -24.75 14.91
N GLU A 285 4.18 -25.39 15.77
CA GLU A 285 4.40 -24.94 17.14
C GLU A 285 5.61 -24.00 17.17
N PRO A 286 5.43 -22.70 17.43
CA PRO A 286 6.54 -21.76 17.37
C PRO A 286 7.57 -22.06 18.46
N LYS A 287 8.85 -22.02 18.09
CA LYS A 287 9.96 -22.22 19.03
C LYS A 287 9.87 -21.12 20.10
N LYS A 288 9.91 -21.51 21.39
CA LYS A 288 9.87 -20.57 22.53
C LYS A 288 11.12 -19.66 22.50
N LYS A 289 11.05 -18.50 21.82
CA LYS A 289 12.11 -17.49 21.85
C LYS A 289 11.64 -16.18 22.47
N LYS A 290 12.57 -15.57 23.23
CA LYS A 290 12.36 -14.47 24.18
C LYS A 290 11.69 -13.26 23.52
N THR A 291 10.50 -12.93 24.01
CA THR A 291 9.69 -11.74 23.69
C THR A 291 10.45 -10.40 23.81
N ALA A 292 11.64 -10.41 24.43
CA ALA A 292 12.49 -9.25 24.64
C ALA A 292 13.36 -8.85 23.42
N GLU A 293 13.79 -9.80 22.58
CA GLU A 293 14.57 -9.50 21.35
C GLU A 293 13.67 -8.96 20.23
N VAL A 294 12.41 -9.43 20.19
CA VAL A 294 11.33 -9.01 19.28
C VAL A 294 11.07 -7.50 19.35
N LYS A 295 11.04 -6.91 20.56
CA LYS A 295 10.84 -5.46 20.75
C LYS A 295 11.96 -4.60 20.17
N ASN A 296 13.17 -5.14 20.04
CA ASN A 296 14.34 -4.41 19.54
C ASN A 296 14.51 -4.52 18.01
N PHE A 297 13.97 -5.57 17.38
CA PHE A 297 14.08 -5.77 15.93
C PHE A 297 13.04 -4.97 15.13
N ILE A 298 11.82 -4.81 15.68
CA ILE A 298 10.73 -4.00 15.10
C ILE A 298 11.17 -2.52 14.86
N ASN A 299 12.15 -2.01 15.62
CA ASN A 299 12.58 -0.61 15.56
C ASN A 299 13.65 -0.29 14.50
N LYS A 300 14.18 -1.26 13.73
CA LYS A 300 15.45 -1.04 13.01
C LYS A 300 15.39 -0.94 11.48
N GLU A 301 14.38 -1.45 10.78
CA GLU A 301 14.40 -1.48 9.30
C GLU A 301 13.07 -1.15 8.60
N GLU A 302 12.38 -0.08 9.01
CA GLU A 302 11.33 0.55 8.21
C GLU A 302 11.84 1.88 7.61
N LYS A 303 12.65 1.75 6.56
CA LYS A 303 12.89 2.81 5.57
C LYS A 303 12.57 2.24 4.20
N PHE A 304 11.28 2.13 3.83
CA PHE A 304 10.82 2.22 2.44
C PHE A 304 9.29 1.98 2.32
N ILE A 305 8.48 2.90 2.80
CA ILE A 305 7.37 3.37 1.97
C ILE A 305 7.94 4.47 1.10
N GLY A 306 7.68 4.40 -0.21
CA GLY A 306 8.12 5.43 -1.14
C GLY A 306 7.72 6.79 -0.59
N THR A 307 8.72 7.57 -0.17
CA THR A 307 8.58 8.96 0.22
C THR A 307 7.99 9.71 -0.96
N VAL A 308 6.67 9.82 -1.00
CA VAL A 308 6.04 10.98 -1.58
C VAL A 308 6.49 12.12 -0.68
N GLY A 309 7.08 13.17 -1.22
CA GLY A 309 7.55 14.33 -0.46
C GLY A 309 6.47 15.08 0.34
N CYS A 310 5.24 14.56 0.43
CA CYS A 310 4.17 15.13 1.24
C CYS A 310 4.34 14.73 2.71
N LYS A 311 4.77 15.71 3.51
CA LYS A 311 4.90 15.62 4.97
C LYS A 311 3.59 15.90 5.70
N LYS A 312 2.45 16.02 5.00
CA LYS A 312 1.19 16.52 5.57
C LYS A 312 0.01 15.57 5.28
N LEU A 313 -0.85 15.35 6.26
CA LEU A 313 -2.01 14.45 6.19
C LEU A 313 -3.32 15.21 6.51
N HIS A 314 -4.24 15.22 5.55
CA HIS A 314 -5.58 15.78 5.69
C HIS A 314 -6.57 14.66 5.99
N LEU A 315 -7.16 14.68 7.17
CA LEU A 315 -8.04 13.65 7.70
C LEU A 315 -9.50 14.02 7.44
N GLY A 316 -10.29 13.06 6.95
CA GLY A 316 -11.73 13.29 6.67
C GLY A 316 -11.94 14.36 5.59
N CYS A 317 -11.14 14.31 4.53
CA CYS A 317 -11.08 15.39 3.55
C CYS A 317 -12.37 15.59 2.74
N GLY A 318 -13.24 14.57 2.66
CA GLY A 318 -14.47 14.59 1.89
C GLY A 318 -14.24 15.05 0.45
N ARG A 319 -14.89 16.16 0.07
CA ARG A 319 -14.71 16.81 -1.25
C ARG A 319 -13.71 17.98 -1.22
N ASN A 320 -13.20 18.34 -0.06
CA ASN A 320 -12.30 19.47 0.12
C ASN A 320 -10.84 19.01 0.02
N ILE A 321 -10.33 18.94 -1.20
CA ILE A 321 -8.99 18.40 -1.44
C ILE A 321 -7.93 19.48 -1.25
N LEU A 322 -6.98 19.23 -0.35
CA LEU A 322 -5.84 20.13 -0.13
C LEU A 322 -4.68 19.74 -1.05
N LYS A 323 -4.23 20.71 -1.85
CA LYS A 323 -3.04 20.56 -2.69
C LYS A 323 -1.79 20.41 -1.81
N ASP A 324 -0.89 19.51 -2.17
CA ASP A 324 0.36 19.21 -1.45
C ASP A 324 0.17 18.54 -0.08
N TRP A 325 -1.01 17.98 0.16
CA TRP A 325 -1.34 17.12 1.30
C TRP A 325 -1.69 15.71 0.80
N ILE A 326 -1.50 14.70 1.64
CA ILE A 326 -2.17 13.40 1.46
C ILE A 326 -3.58 13.53 2.01
N ASN A 327 -4.58 13.34 1.17
CA ASN A 327 -6.00 13.47 1.51
C ASN A 327 -6.57 12.10 1.85
N LEU A 328 -7.01 11.92 3.09
CA LEU A 328 -7.54 10.67 3.63
C LEU A 328 -9.03 10.81 3.92
N ASP A 329 -9.81 9.82 3.52
CA ASP A 329 -11.24 9.75 3.84
C ASP A 329 -11.73 8.30 3.98
N LEU A 330 -12.89 8.11 4.61
CA LEU A 330 -13.57 6.81 4.66
C LEU A 330 -14.13 6.44 3.27
N MET A 331 -14.56 7.43 2.49
CA MET A 331 -15.16 7.24 1.17
C MET A 331 -14.16 7.51 0.04
N LYS A 332 -14.19 6.67 -0.99
CA LYS A 332 -13.40 6.88 -2.23
C LYS A 332 -14.02 7.97 -3.09
N LEU A 333 -13.77 9.24 -2.77
CA LEU A 333 -14.21 10.41 -3.54
C LEU A 333 -13.11 10.93 -4.49
N PRO A 334 -13.47 11.73 -5.51
CA PRO A 334 -12.48 12.36 -6.38
C PRO A 334 -11.44 13.19 -5.61
N GLY A 335 -10.17 12.83 -5.75
CA GLY A 335 -9.03 13.52 -5.12
C GLY A 335 -8.67 13.04 -3.71
N VAL A 336 -9.35 12.02 -3.18
CA VAL A 336 -8.90 11.29 -1.97
C VAL A 336 -7.72 10.39 -2.36
N ASP A 337 -6.59 10.55 -1.67
CA ASP A 337 -5.35 9.80 -1.88
C ASP A 337 -5.32 8.47 -1.12
N VAL A 338 -5.93 8.42 0.07
CA VAL A 338 -5.97 7.24 0.95
C VAL A 338 -7.37 6.99 1.45
N VAL A 339 -7.87 5.77 1.24
CA VAL A 339 -9.17 5.33 1.79
C VAL A 339 -8.91 4.53 3.06
N ALA A 340 -9.32 5.06 4.22
CA ALA A 340 -9.12 4.42 5.51
C ALA A 340 -10.20 4.81 6.52
N ASP A 341 -10.55 3.86 7.37
CA ASP A 341 -11.51 4.06 8.46
C ASP A 341 -10.80 4.51 9.74
N LEU A 342 -10.91 5.81 10.04
CA LEU A 342 -10.33 6.41 11.25
C LEU A 342 -11.05 5.98 12.54
N ASP A 343 -12.26 5.42 12.45
CA ASP A 343 -13.02 4.94 13.61
C ASP A 343 -12.64 3.51 14.03
N ASN A 344 -11.75 2.86 13.26
CA ASN A 344 -11.36 1.45 13.41
C ASN A 344 -9.83 1.26 13.56
N CYS A 345 -9.13 2.30 14.01
CA CYS A 345 -7.65 2.28 14.14
C CYS A 345 -7.11 1.32 15.22
N ASP A 346 -7.95 0.82 16.12
CA ASP A 346 -7.61 -0.24 17.08
C ASP A 346 -7.45 -1.61 16.41
N ASN A 347 -8.12 -1.83 15.28
CA ASN A 347 -8.07 -3.08 14.53
C ASN A 347 -7.21 -2.98 13.26
N ILE A 348 -7.25 -1.83 12.58
CA ILE A 348 -6.58 -1.61 11.29
C ILE A 348 -5.72 -0.34 11.38
N ARG A 349 -4.39 -0.50 11.36
CA ARG A 349 -3.46 0.63 11.31
C ARG A 349 -3.56 1.34 9.97
N LEU A 350 -3.29 2.64 9.98
CA LEU A 350 -3.16 3.43 8.76
C LEU A 350 -1.95 2.92 7.95
N PRO A 351 -2.02 2.97 6.60
CA PRO A 351 -0.99 2.42 5.72
C PRO A 351 0.23 3.35 5.60
N PHE A 352 0.74 3.82 6.73
CA PHE A 352 1.85 4.75 6.83
C PHE A 352 2.89 4.26 7.84
N ASP A 353 4.17 4.54 7.54
CA ASP A 353 5.29 4.28 8.43
C ASP A 353 5.17 5.13 9.71
N ASP A 354 5.82 4.69 10.78
CA ASP A 354 6.01 5.51 11.97
C ASP A 354 6.77 6.79 11.60
N ASN A 355 6.44 7.93 12.23
CA ASN A 355 7.18 9.18 12.07
C ASN A 355 7.33 9.69 10.62
N CYS A 356 6.28 9.58 9.80
CA CYS A 356 6.32 10.05 8.41
C CYS A 356 5.71 11.47 8.22
N PHE A 357 4.79 11.91 9.08
CA PHE A 357 4.10 13.21 8.93
C PHE A 357 4.59 14.30 9.90
N GLU A 358 4.70 15.52 9.39
CA GLU A 358 5.03 16.74 10.15
C GLU A 358 3.79 17.58 10.46
N GLU A 359 2.71 17.41 9.69
CA GLU A 359 1.48 18.19 9.86
C GLU A 359 0.23 17.34 9.62
N PHE A 360 -0.79 17.55 10.45
CA PHE A 360 -2.12 16.96 10.32
C PHE A 360 -3.17 18.05 10.35
N TYR A 361 -4.21 17.88 9.55
CA TYR A 361 -5.37 18.76 9.53
C TYR A 361 -6.64 17.94 9.51
N ALA A 362 -7.59 18.29 10.36
CA ALA A 362 -8.93 17.72 10.39
C ALA A 362 -9.94 18.85 10.64
N SER A 363 -10.99 18.89 9.84
CA SER A 363 -12.03 19.91 9.94
C SER A 363 -13.39 19.25 9.88
N HIS A 364 -14.16 19.40 10.96
CA HIS A 364 -15.48 18.78 11.14
C HIS A 364 -15.42 17.26 10.94
N LEU A 365 -14.63 16.59 11.80
CA LEU A 365 -14.32 15.16 11.69
C LEU A 365 -14.38 14.48 13.06
N ILE A 366 -13.63 15.00 14.03
CA ILE A 366 -13.35 14.33 15.32
C ILE A 366 -14.62 14.10 16.17
N GLU A 367 -15.66 14.90 15.96
CA GLU A 367 -17.01 14.79 16.51
C GLU A 367 -17.81 13.62 15.95
N HIS A 368 -17.45 13.10 14.78
CA HIS A 368 -18.06 11.92 14.16
C HIS A 368 -17.34 10.60 14.52
N ILE A 369 -16.16 10.68 15.15
CA ILE A 369 -15.35 9.51 15.52
C ILE A 369 -15.79 8.97 16.88
N LYS A 370 -16.24 7.71 16.93
CA LYS A 370 -16.62 7.01 18.16
C LYS A 370 -15.38 6.59 18.94
N ASN A 371 -14.39 6.00 18.28
CA ASN A 371 -13.16 5.45 18.88
C ASN A 371 -11.97 6.39 18.72
N THR A 372 -12.07 7.59 19.30
CA THR A 372 -11.07 8.64 19.10
C THR A 372 -9.72 8.36 19.77
N LEU A 373 -9.67 7.60 20.87
CA LEU A 373 -8.40 7.26 21.51
C LEU A 373 -7.51 6.39 20.59
N PRO A 374 -8.02 5.29 20.01
CA PRO A 374 -7.30 4.55 18.96
C PRO A 374 -6.86 5.42 17.78
N MET A 375 -7.74 6.28 17.26
CA MET A 375 -7.40 7.21 16.18
C MET A 375 -6.22 8.11 16.57
N MET A 376 -6.27 8.75 17.74
CA MET A 376 -5.22 9.67 18.20
C MET A 376 -3.90 8.96 18.51
N GLU A 377 -3.95 7.71 18.97
CA GLU A 377 -2.78 6.86 19.17
C GLU A 377 -2.11 6.51 17.82
N GLU A 378 -2.93 6.12 16.84
CA GLU A 378 -2.46 5.81 15.49
C GLU A 378 -1.90 7.04 14.76
N LEU A 379 -2.54 8.21 14.93
CA LEU A 379 -1.99 9.47 14.45
C LEU A 379 -0.66 9.81 15.13
N HIS A 380 -0.54 9.56 16.45
CA HIS A 380 0.72 9.81 17.17
C HIS A 380 1.84 8.94 16.64
N ARG A 381 1.55 7.67 16.35
CA ARG A 381 2.50 6.73 15.74
C ARG A 381 3.08 7.25 14.42
N VAL A 382 2.22 7.65 13.49
CA VAL A 382 2.64 8.16 12.16
C VAL A 382 3.21 9.59 12.20
N ALA A 383 3.00 10.33 13.30
CA ALA A 383 3.54 11.66 13.51
C ALA A 383 5.06 11.65 13.77
N LYS A 384 5.83 12.55 13.16
CA LYS A 384 7.22 12.84 13.57
C LYS A 384 7.26 13.45 14.97
N PRO A 385 8.39 13.36 15.68
CA PRO A 385 8.61 14.17 16.87
C PRO A 385 8.33 15.64 16.54
N ASN A 386 7.52 16.30 17.37
CA ASN A 386 7.10 17.69 17.22
C ASN A 386 6.15 17.98 16.04
N ALA A 387 5.58 16.96 15.38
CA ALA A 387 4.58 17.19 14.35
C ALA A 387 3.37 17.94 14.90
N LYS A 388 2.80 18.82 14.07
CA LYS A 388 1.64 19.65 14.42
C LYS A 388 0.36 18.96 13.97
N ALA A 389 -0.66 18.90 14.82
CA ALA A 389 -2.00 18.47 14.40
C ALA A 389 -3.01 19.57 14.70
N ILE A 390 -3.82 19.93 13.70
CA ILE A 390 -4.83 20.97 13.80
C ILE A 390 -6.20 20.33 13.66
N PHE A 391 -7.03 20.47 14.69
CA PHE A 391 -8.42 20.01 14.68
C PHE A 391 -9.35 21.22 14.75
N ARG A 392 -10.31 21.29 13.83
CA ARG A 392 -11.38 22.29 13.81
C ARG A 392 -12.71 21.57 13.98
N CYS A 393 -13.47 21.91 15.00
CA CYS A 393 -14.77 21.28 15.29
C CYS A 393 -15.72 22.26 16.01
N PRO A 394 -17.03 21.97 16.03
CA PRO A 394 -18.00 22.72 16.84
C PRO A 394 -17.62 22.71 18.31
N TYR A 395 -17.73 23.86 18.96
CA TYR A 395 -17.49 23.95 20.40
C TYR A 395 -18.64 23.29 21.16
N GLY A 396 -18.35 22.49 22.18
CA GLY A 396 -19.34 21.67 22.87
C GLY A 396 -20.48 22.41 23.59
N SER A 397 -20.45 23.74 23.66
CA SER A 397 -21.55 24.57 24.15
C SER A 397 -22.30 25.32 23.03
N SER A 398 -22.05 24.97 21.77
CA SER A 398 -22.77 25.49 20.61
C SER A 398 -23.92 24.56 20.22
N ASP A 399 -24.96 25.11 19.62
CA ASP A 399 -26.08 24.34 19.08
C ASP A 399 -25.61 23.43 17.94
N GLU A 400 -24.67 23.91 17.11
CA GLU A 400 -24.04 23.13 16.03
C GLU A 400 -23.38 21.83 16.53
N ALA A 401 -22.91 21.79 17.78
CA ALA A 401 -22.34 20.58 18.37
C ALA A 401 -23.38 19.48 18.70
N PHE A 402 -24.68 19.82 18.72
CA PHE A 402 -25.77 18.91 19.09
C PHE A 402 -26.85 18.73 18.01
N GLU A 403 -27.05 19.72 17.13
CA GLU A 403 -28.12 19.69 16.12
C GLU A 403 -27.84 18.71 14.98
N ASP A 404 -26.56 18.45 14.67
CA ASP A 404 -26.19 17.43 13.68
C ASP A 404 -26.29 16.01 14.28
N PRO A 405 -27.18 15.13 13.78
CA PRO A 405 -27.39 13.80 14.33
C PRO A 405 -26.21 12.84 14.08
N THR A 406 -25.24 13.22 13.27
CA THR A 406 -24.02 12.44 13.00
C THR A 406 -22.91 12.72 14.02
N HIS A 407 -23.07 13.74 14.87
CA HIS A 407 -22.13 14.02 15.96
C HIS A 407 -22.34 13.02 17.10
N VAL A 408 -21.30 12.23 17.39
CA VAL A 408 -21.30 11.24 18.47
C VAL A 408 -20.60 11.74 19.73
N ARG A 409 -19.88 12.87 19.65
CA ARG A 409 -19.20 13.49 20.81
C ARG A 409 -19.00 15.00 20.67
N GLN A 410 -19.29 15.72 21.76
CA GLN A 410 -18.96 17.14 21.90
C GLN A 410 -17.58 17.36 22.54
N TYR A 411 -16.87 18.40 22.07
CA TYR A 411 -15.53 18.76 22.57
C TYR A 411 -15.50 20.12 23.26
N PHE A 412 -14.90 20.15 24.45
CA PHE A 412 -14.66 21.36 25.24
C PHE A 412 -13.15 21.64 25.35
N ILE A 413 -12.80 22.78 25.93
CA ILE A 413 -11.42 23.26 26.12
C ILE A 413 -10.49 22.17 26.70
N ASN A 414 -10.98 21.38 27.66
CA ASN A 414 -10.18 20.35 28.31
C ASN A 414 -10.20 18.98 27.61
N SER A 415 -11.09 18.74 26.66
CA SER A 415 -11.26 17.42 26.04
C SER A 415 -9.97 16.93 25.37
N PHE A 416 -9.30 17.80 24.62
CA PHE A 416 -8.07 17.47 23.90
C PHE A 416 -6.85 17.23 24.80
N ARG A 417 -6.91 17.66 26.06
CA ARG A 417 -5.82 17.44 27.02
C ARG A 417 -5.66 15.96 27.37
N TYR A 418 -6.75 15.19 27.27
CA TYR A 418 -6.72 13.74 27.46
C TYR A 418 -5.97 13.01 26.35
N PHE A 419 -5.60 13.65 25.24
CA PHE A 419 -4.70 13.02 24.25
C PHE A 419 -3.22 13.09 24.66
N GLY A 420 -2.89 13.69 25.80
CA GLY A 420 -1.54 13.72 26.37
C GLY A 420 -1.37 12.76 27.55
N GLN A 421 -0.28 11.99 27.59
CA GLN A 421 -0.01 11.02 28.67
C GLN A 421 -0.06 11.59 30.10
N PRO A 422 0.41 12.83 30.38
CA PRO A 422 0.33 13.40 31.73
C PRO A 422 -1.09 13.44 32.35
N PHE A 423 -2.15 13.32 31.55
CA PHE A 423 -3.54 13.31 32.03
C PHE A 423 -3.99 11.96 32.61
N TYR A 424 -3.26 10.89 32.33
CA TYR A 424 -3.53 9.53 32.81
C TYR A 424 -2.83 9.18 34.14
N TRP A 425 -2.35 10.19 34.87
CA TRP A 425 -1.65 10.02 36.16
C TRP A 425 -2.48 9.35 37.27
N ARG A 426 -3.82 9.32 37.14
CA ARG A 426 -4.74 8.68 38.09
C ARG A 426 -5.29 7.33 37.62
N ALA A 427 -5.36 7.10 36.32
CA ALA A 427 -6.01 5.95 35.72
C ALA A 427 -5.42 5.67 34.34
N ASP A 428 -5.07 4.41 34.07
CA ASP A 428 -4.60 3.94 32.78
C ASP A 428 -5.77 3.34 32.00
N TYR A 429 -6.14 3.96 30.88
CA TYR A 429 -7.19 3.48 29.98
C TYR A 429 -6.62 2.79 28.73
N GLY A 430 -5.33 2.41 28.75
CA GLY A 430 -4.67 1.69 27.66
C GLY A 430 -4.18 2.58 26.52
N TYR A 431 -4.44 3.88 26.53
CA TYR A 431 -3.98 4.83 25.51
C TYR A 431 -2.47 5.07 25.57
N ARG A 432 -1.80 5.05 24.41
CA ARG A 432 -0.35 5.15 24.27
C ARG A 432 0.10 6.24 23.28
N GLY A 433 -0.71 7.26 23.03
CA GLY A 433 -0.28 8.50 22.36
C GLY A 433 0.14 9.60 23.33
N ASP A 434 0.90 10.60 22.87
CA ASP A 434 1.18 11.82 23.65
C ASP A 434 1.12 13.09 22.78
N TRP A 435 -0.05 13.71 22.76
CA TRP A 435 -0.31 14.99 22.12
C TRP A 435 -0.36 16.09 23.18
N ARG A 436 0.54 17.05 23.07
CA ARG A 436 0.50 18.27 23.88
C ARG A 436 -0.36 19.32 23.19
N VAL A 437 -1.30 19.90 23.92
CA VAL A 437 -2.05 21.07 23.44
C VAL A 437 -1.12 22.28 23.47
N GLU A 438 -0.79 22.84 22.31
CA GLU A 438 -0.01 24.08 22.20
C GLU A 438 -0.93 25.29 22.37
N LYS A 439 -2.09 25.25 21.71
CA LYS A 439 -2.99 26.39 21.61
C LYS A 439 -4.42 25.96 21.30
N ILE A 440 -5.37 26.68 21.86
CA ILE A 440 -6.80 26.60 21.52
C ILE A 440 -7.26 27.97 21.07
N ILE A 441 -7.93 28.03 19.93
CA ILE A 441 -8.55 29.23 19.39
C ILE A 441 -10.06 29.05 19.46
N LEU A 442 -10.75 29.97 20.11
CA LEU A 442 -12.20 30.02 20.21
C LEU A 442 -12.72 31.13 19.30
N ARG A 443 -13.59 30.78 18.35
CA ARG A 443 -14.19 31.76 17.42
C ARG A 443 -15.42 32.39 18.03
N VAL A 444 -15.41 33.71 18.17
CA VAL A 444 -16.46 34.50 18.82
C VAL A 444 -16.94 35.63 17.91
N ASP A 445 -18.17 36.08 18.12
CA ASP A 445 -18.79 37.15 17.33
C ASP A 445 -18.01 38.47 17.44
N LYS A 446 -17.56 39.00 16.30
CA LYS A 446 -16.78 40.23 16.27
C LYS A 446 -17.53 41.44 16.83
N ASN A 447 -18.83 41.57 16.57
CA ASN A 447 -19.59 42.76 16.97
C ASN A 447 -19.74 42.85 18.48
N ARG A 448 -19.87 41.71 19.16
CA ARG A 448 -19.98 41.63 20.61
C ARG A 448 -18.64 41.75 21.33
N TYR A 449 -17.57 41.16 20.80
CA TYR A 449 -16.33 40.95 21.58
C TYR A 449 -15.10 41.76 21.14
N LYS A 450 -15.20 42.64 20.14
CA LYS A 450 -14.05 43.39 19.57
C LYS A 450 -13.15 44.09 20.60
N ASN A 451 -13.72 44.63 21.67
CA ASN A 451 -13.00 45.43 22.69
C ASN A 451 -13.08 44.79 24.09
N ILE A 452 -13.49 43.53 24.18
CA ILE A 452 -13.65 42.82 25.45
C ILE A 452 -12.36 42.07 25.76
N LYS A 453 -11.94 42.07 27.03
CA LYS A 453 -10.72 41.38 27.46
C LYS A 453 -10.91 39.87 27.41
N SER A 454 -9.85 39.14 27.06
CA SER A 454 -9.89 37.67 26.94
C SER A 454 -10.42 36.94 28.18
N ASP A 455 -10.10 37.42 29.39
CA ASP A 455 -10.62 36.82 30.64
C ASP A 455 -12.13 37.01 30.81
N GLU A 456 -12.67 38.15 30.38
CA GLU A 456 -14.11 38.43 30.39
C GLU A 456 -14.83 37.58 29.34
N ILE A 457 -14.26 37.45 28.14
CA ILE A 457 -14.80 36.55 27.10
C ILE A 457 -14.81 35.11 27.64
N LEU A 458 -13.72 34.66 28.27
CA LEU A 458 -13.63 33.31 28.85
C LEU A 458 -14.66 33.06 29.97
N GLN A 459 -14.96 34.07 30.79
CA GLN A 459 -16.05 33.98 31.78
C GLN A 459 -17.40 33.77 31.08
N GLU A 460 -17.66 34.48 29.98
CA GLU A 460 -18.89 34.28 29.19
C GLU A 460 -18.92 32.91 28.51
N VAL A 461 -17.81 32.43 27.93
CA VAL A 461 -17.71 31.07 27.36
C VAL A 461 -18.09 29.99 28.40
N ASN A 462 -17.71 30.20 29.66
CA ASN A 462 -18.02 29.25 30.75
C ASN A 462 -19.44 29.38 31.30
N ARG A 463 -20.18 30.44 30.95
CA ARG A 463 -21.51 30.74 31.52
C ARG A 463 -22.65 30.62 30.52
N TYR A 464 -22.41 30.97 29.27
CA TYR A 464 -23.44 31.08 28.25
C TYR A 464 -23.16 30.12 27.08
N ARG A 465 -24.21 29.44 26.63
CA ARG A 465 -24.17 28.67 25.38
C ARG A 465 -24.07 29.59 24.16
N ASN A 466 -23.58 29.06 23.04
CA ASN A 466 -23.43 29.75 21.75
C ASN A 466 -22.52 30.99 21.73
N VAL A 467 -21.71 31.21 22.77
CA VAL A 467 -20.67 32.25 22.73
C VAL A 467 -19.60 31.90 21.69
N VAL A 468 -19.18 30.63 21.69
CA VAL A 468 -18.22 30.07 20.74
C VAL A 468 -18.98 29.08 19.87
N LYS A 469 -18.95 29.28 18.56
CA LYS A 469 -19.51 28.31 17.60
C LYS A 469 -18.49 27.22 17.27
N GLU A 470 -17.25 27.64 17.02
CA GLU A 470 -16.21 26.77 16.51
C GLU A 470 -14.92 26.93 17.31
N MET A 471 -14.24 25.81 17.52
CA MET A 471 -12.97 25.71 18.21
C MET A 471 -11.91 25.13 17.27
N ILE A 472 -10.72 25.72 17.28
CA ILE A 472 -9.54 25.20 16.59
C ILE A 472 -8.49 24.85 17.64
N VAL A 473 -8.02 23.61 17.62
CA VAL A 473 -7.04 23.09 18.57
C VAL A 473 -5.76 22.74 17.83
N GLU A 474 -4.66 23.31 18.27
CA GLU A 474 -3.32 22.95 17.81
C GLU A 474 -2.65 22.05 18.83
N LEU A 475 -2.29 20.85 18.37
CA LEU A 475 -1.58 19.85 19.12
C LEU A 475 -0.17 19.66 18.57
N LYS A 476 0.71 19.14 19.42
CA LYS A 476 2.07 18.76 19.08
C LYS A 476 2.36 17.34 19.56
N ALA A 477 2.85 16.50 18.67
CA ALA A 477 3.25 15.13 19.00
C ALA A 477 4.54 15.16 19.83
N ILE A 478 4.46 14.68 21.09
CA ILE A 478 5.62 14.58 21.96
C ILE A 478 6.20 13.17 21.85
N LYS A 479 7.47 13.10 21.45
CA LYS A 479 8.24 11.86 21.32
C LYS A 479 9.64 12.05 21.93
N PRO A 480 10.13 11.15 22.80
CA PRO A 480 9.39 10.01 23.36
C PRO A 480 8.21 10.48 24.23
N ILE A 481 7.26 9.56 24.43
CA ILE A 481 6.05 9.79 25.22
C ILE A 481 6.41 10.22 26.66
N ARG A 482 5.76 11.26 27.18
CA ARG A 482 5.96 11.73 28.57
C ARG A 482 5.39 10.74 29.58
N GLN A 483 5.92 10.77 30.79
CA GLN A 483 5.39 9.99 31.91
C GLN A 483 3.97 10.44 32.27
N THR A 484 3.17 9.51 32.80
CA THR A 484 1.85 9.74 33.38
C THR A 484 1.97 10.47 34.73
N ASN A 485 2.44 11.71 34.69
CA ASN A 485 2.72 12.52 35.87
C ASN A 485 1.96 13.84 35.82
N LYS A 486 1.16 14.11 36.87
CA LYS A 486 0.37 15.34 37.00
C LYS A 486 1.21 16.61 36.87
N ASN A 487 2.46 16.59 37.33
CA ASN A 487 3.35 17.76 37.28
C ASN A 487 3.79 18.13 35.86
N LEU A 488 3.61 17.23 34.89
CA LEU A 488 3.86 17.47 33.47
C LEU A 488 2.63 18.02 32.72
N GLN A 489 1.52 18.29 33.44
CA GLN A 489 0.36 18.95 32.86
C GLN A 489 0.63 20.45 32.72
N GLU A 490 0.55 20.93 31.50
CA GLU A 490 0.80 22.34 31.17
C GLU A 490 -0.52 23.13 31.14
N LYS A 491 -0.43 24.45 31.37
CA LYS A 491 -1.53 25.38 31.11
C LYS A 491 -1.69 25.53 29.60
N VAL A 492 -2.92 25.62 29.15
CA VAL A 492 -3.25 25.78 27.74
C VAL A 492 -3.29 27.27 27.40
N ASN A 493 -2.66 27.67 26.31
CA ASN A 493 -2.83 29.00 25.74
C ASN A 493 -4.19 29.07 25.01
N ILE A 494 -5.09 29.92 25.47
CA ILE A 494 -6.42 30.12 24.88
C ILE A 494 -6.43 31.50 24.22
N GLU A 495 -6.76 31.51 22.93
CA GLU A 495 -6.88 32.72 22.14
C GLU A 495 -8.30 32.86 21.58
N PHE A 496 -8.70 34.10 21.33
CA PHE A 496 -10.01 34.42 20.76
C PHE A 496 -9.83 34.98 19.35
N GLN A 497 -10.51 34.37 18.40
CA GLN A 497 -10.55 34.85 17.02
C GLN A 497 -11.92 35.48 16.75
N LEU A 498 -11.91 36.76 16.40
CA LEU A 498 -13.12 37.47 16.01
C LEU A 498 -13.55 37.01 14.61
N GLN A 499 -14.78 36.53 14.48
CA GLN A 499 -15.38 36.09 13.21
C GLN A 499 -16.41 37.10 12.70
#